data_AF-J2YLV9-F1
#
_entry.id   AF-J2YLV9-F1
#
_cell.length_a   1.000
_cell.length_b   1.000
_cell.length_c   1.000
_cell.angle_alpha   90.00
_cell.angle_beta   90.00
_cell.angle_gamma   90.00
#
_symmetry.space_group_name_H-M   'P 1'
#
loop_
_entity.id
_entity.type
_entity.pdbx_description
1 polymer ?
#
loop_
_entity_poly.entity_id
_entity_poly.type
_entity_poly.pdbx_seq_one_letter_code
_entity_poly.pdbx_strand_id
1 'polypeptide(L)' 'MMAGKADPSDRSDDIAQLRQYLAMPALSYQDISMMVGVQQALQRWPLLGESCMASLGNAAVEQREKHETLRP' A
#
# COMPACT_ATOMS: atom_id res chain seq x y z
N MET A 1 2.56 12.58 25.13
CA MET A 1 2.47 11.12 25.07
C MET A 1 2.70 10.73 23.63
N MET A 2 3.84 10.10 23.31
CA MET A 2 4.15 9.73 21.93
C MET A 2 3.30 8.53 21.56
N ALA A 3 2.37 8.70 20.62
CA ALA A 3 1.74 7.57 19.97
C ALA A 3 2.83 6.80 19.23
N GLY A 4 3.37 5.77 19.90
CA GLY A 4 4.21 4.76 19.26
C GLY A 4 3.46 4.32 18.00
N LYS A 5 4.16 4.34 16.87
CA LYS A 5 3.60 3.86 15.61
C LYS A 5 3.31 2.37 15.82
N ALA A 6 2.08 2.05 16.22
CA ALA A 6 1.62 0.67 16.33
C ALA A 6 1.93 -0.02 15.00
N ASP A 7 2.52 -1.21 15.09
CA ASP A 7 2.81 -1.98 13.90
C ASP A 7 1.49 -2.20 13.13
N PRO A 8 1.49 -2.15 11.79
CA PRO A 8 0.29 -2.44 11.00
C PRO A 8 -0.36 -3.79 11.37
N SER A 9 0.46 -4.77 11.79
CA SER A 9 0.00 -6.05 12.31
C SER A 9 -0.72 -5.89 13.65
N ASP A 10 -0.20 -5.09 14.59
CA ASP A 10 -0.83 -4.84 15.89
C ASP A 10 -2.24 -4.25 15.74
N ARG A 11 -2.43 -3.32 14.79
CA ARG A 11 -3.76 -2.72 14.51
C ARG A 11 -4.76 -3.72 13.98
N SER A 12 -4.30 -4.64 13.13
CA SER A 12 -5.13 -5.70 12.57
C SER A 12 -5.57 -6.67 13.67
N ASP A 13 -4.70 -6.96 14.62
CA ASP A 13 -4.97 -7.83 15.76
C ASP A 13 -5.95 -7.22 16.77
N ASP A 14 -5.81 -5.93 17.10
CA ASP A 14 -6.77 -5.22 17.97
C ASP A 14 -8.20 -5.27 17.42
N ILE A 15 -8.34 -5.22 16.10
CA ILE A 15 -9.65 -5.25 15.43
C ILE A 15 -10.21 -6.66 15.36
N ALA A 16 -9.35 -7.68 15.24
CA ALA A 16 -9.76 -9.06 15.41
C ALA A 16 -10.29 -9.31 16.84
N GLN A 17 -9.62 -8.77 17.86
CA GLN A 17 -10.07 -8.84 19.25
C GLN A 17 -11.40 -8.11 19.46
N LEU A 18 -11.57 -6.91 18.91
CA LEU A 18 -12.82 -6.16 18.96
C LEU A 18 -13.99 -6.91 18.30
N ARG A 19 -13.76 -7.56 17.16
CA ARG A 19 -14.80 -8.36 16.47
C ARG A 19 -15.26 -9.54 17.32
N GLN A 20 -14.33 -10.19 18.01
CA GLN A 20 -14.65 -11.27 18.96
C GLN A 20 -15.45 -10.73 20.14
N TYR A 21 -14.99 -9.63 20.75
CA TYR A 21 -15.66 -9.00 21.89
C TYR A 21 -17.09 -8.55 21.55
N LEU A 22 -17.31 -7.98 20.36
CA LEU A 22 -18.62 -7.52 19.90
C LEU A 22 -19.51 -8.64 19.34
N ALA A 23 -19.04 -9.89 19.33
CA ALA A 23 -19.71 -11.03 18.71
C ALA A 23 -20.09 -10.78 17.23
N MET A 24 -19.22 -10.07 16.49
CA MET A 24 -19.40 -9.74 15.07
C MET A 24 -18.33 -10.41 14.19
N PRO A 25 -18.27 -11.75 14.11
CA PRO A 25 -17.24 -12.46 13.37
C PRO A 25 -17.37 -12.28 11.86
N ALA A 26 -18.55 -11.94 11.33
CA ALA A 26 -18.78 -11.72 9.90
C ALA A 26 -18.45 -10.29 9.43
N LEU A 27 -18.09 -9.37 10.34
CA LEU A 27 -17.79 -7.99 9.98
C LEU A 27 -16.52 -7.91 9.14
N SER A 28 -16.62 -7.60 7.86
CA SER A 28 -15.43 -7.41 7.02
C SER A 28 -14.60 -6.24 7.54
N TYR A 29 -13.29 -6.45 7.68
CA TYR A 29 -12.35 -5.41 8.05
C TYR A 29 -11.29 -5.27 6.95
N GLN A 30 -11.02 -4.03 6.56
CA GLN A 30 -9.96 -3.68 5.63
C GLN A 30 -9.17 -2.50 6.18
N ASP A 31 -7.90 -2.71 6.47
CA ASP A 31 -7.00 -1.62 6.85
C ASP A 31 -6.55 -0.85 5.60
N ILE A 32 -6.92 0.42 5.53
CA ILE A 32 -6.51 1.34 4.46
C ILE A 32 -5.43 2.33 4.90
N SER A 33 -4.91 2.21 6.12
CA SER A 33 -3.95 3.15 6.71
C SER A 33 -2.70 3.31 5.85
N MET A 34 -2.17 2.21 5.31
CA MET A 34 -0.99 2.25 4.44
C MET A 34 -1.28 2.98 3.13
N MET A 35 -2.40 2.67 2.49
CA MET A 35 -2.83 3.34 1.25
C MET A 35 -2.98 4.85 1.46
N VAL A 36 -3.66 5.24 2.55
CA VAL A 36 -3.83 6.65 2.93
C VAL A 36 -2.47 7.30 3.23
N GLY A 37 -1.56 6.60 3.90
CA GLY A 37 -0.20 7.07 4.16
C GLY A 37 0.58 7.36 2.88
N VAL A 38 0.49 6.48 1.88
CA VAL A 38 1.10 6.69 0.57
C VAL A 38 0.48 7.90 -0.13
N GLN A 39 -0.85 8.01 -0.16
CA GLN A 39 -1.51 9.17 -0.77
C GLN A 39 -1.09 10.49 -0.11
N GLN A 40 -1.02 10.53 1.22
CA GLN A 40 -0.54 11.71 1.95
C GLN A 40 0.93 12.03 1.65
N ALA A 41 1.78 11.02 1.51
CA ALA A 41 3.17 11.23 1.11
C ALA A 41 3.26 11.84 -0.30
N LEU A 42 2.47 11.33 -1.25
CA LEU A 42 2.42 11.87 -2.61
C LEU A 42 1.90 13.31 -2.66
N GLN A 43 0.89 13.65 -1.85
CA GLN A 43 0.42 15.04 -1.72
C GLN A 43 1.48 15.97 -1.11
N ARG A 44 2.28 15.45 -0.17
CA ARG A 44 3.36 16.21 0.50
C ARG A 44 4.59 16.38 -0.38
N TRP A 45 4.90 15.39 -1.21
CA TRP A 45 6.07 15.36 -2.09
C TRP A 45 5.64 15.09 -3.53
N PRO A 46 5.17 16.09 -4.29
CA PRO A 46 4.65 15.90 -5.64
C PRO A 46 5.64 15.22 -6.60
N LEU A 47 6.93 15.59 -6.51
CA LEU A 47 8.00 15.00 -7.33
C LEU A 47 8.20 13.49 -7.07
N LEU A 48 7.82 12.99 -5.87
CA LEU A 48 7.86 11.56 -5.58
C LEU A 48 6.87 10.79 -6.46
N GLY A 49 5.69 11.36 -6.71
CA GLY A 49 4.70 10.79 -7.62
C GLY A 49 5.18 10.75 -9.06
N GLU A 50 5.78 11.84 -9.54
CA GLU A 50 6.35 11.92 -10.89
C GLU A 50 7.46 10.89 -11.10
N SER A 51 8.36 10.74 -10.11
CA SER A 51 9.44 9.75 -10.17
C SER A 51 8.93 8.30 -10.17
N CYS A 52 7.87 8.01 -9.40
CA CYS A 52 7.22 6.70 -9.39
C CYS A 52 6.62 6.36 -10.75
N MET A 53 5.90 7.31 -11.36
CA MET A 53 5.30 7.15 -12.70
C MET A 53 6.37 7.00 -13.79
N ALA A 54 7.46 7.78 -13.73
CA ALA A 54 8.59 7.65 -14.65
C ALA A 54 9.27 6.28 -14.52
N SER A 55 9.47 5.77 -13.30
CA SER A 55 10.04 4.44 -13.07
C SER A 55 9.15 3.32 -13.60
N LEU A 56 7.83 3.43 -13.43
CA LEU A 56 6.86 2.47 -13.98
C LEU A 56 6.86 2.49 -15.51
N GLY A 57 6.93 3.67 -16.12
CA GLY A 57 7.07 3.85 -17.56
C GLY A 57 8.34 3.17 -18.10
N ASN A 58 9.48 3.38 -17.44
CA ASN A 58 10.74 2.75 -17.84
C ASN A 58 10.70 1.22 -17.71
N ALA A 59 10.11 0.69 -16.63
CA ALA A 59 9.96 -0.76 -16.46
C ALA A 59 9.07 -1.40 -17.54
N ALA A 60 8.02 -0.70 -18.00
CA ALA A 60 7.16 -1.16 -19.09
C ALA A 60 7.87 -1.14 -20.45
N VAL A 61 8.71 -0.14 -20.70
CA VAL A 61 9.56 -0.08 -21.91
C VAL A 61 10.57 -1.22 -21.91
N GLU A 62 11.23 -1.46 -20.79
CA GLU A 62 12.24 -2.52 -20.64
C GLU A 62 11.64 -3.93 -20.78
N GLN A 63 10.39 -4.14 -20.34
CA GLN A 63 9.66 -5.40 -20.57
C GLN A 63 9.28 -5.60 -22.03
N ARG A 64 8.93 -4.52 -22.74
CA ARG A 64 8.58 -4.58 -24.16
C ARG A 64 9.79 -4.92 -25.04
N GLU A 65 10.94 -4.33 -24.73
CA GLU A 65 12.20 -4.62 -25.44
C GLU A 65 12.66 -6.07 -25.23
N LYS A 66 12.49 -6.61 -24.01
CA LYS A 66 12.73 -8.03 -23.72
C LYS A 66 11.78 -8.95 -24.49
N HIS A 67 10.51 -8.59 -24.62
CA HIS A 67 9.54 -9.37 -25.37
C HIS A 67 9.74 -9.29 -26.90
N GLU A 68 10.31 -8.19 -27.40
CA GLU A 68 10.61 -8.00 -28.82
C GLU A 68 11.90 -8.72 -29.25
N THR A 69 12.92 -8.76 -28.39
CA THR A 69 14.17 -9.52 -28.61
C THR A 69 14.01 -11.04 -28.50
N LEU A 70 12.88 -11.53 -27.97
CA LEU A 70 12.53 -12.95 -27.85
C LEU A 70 11.57 -13.43 -28.95
N ARG A 71 11.25 -12.60 -29.94
CA ARG A 71 10.43 -12.99 -31.10
C ARG A 71 11.34 -13.56 -32.21
N PRO A 72 11.11 -14.80 -32.68
CA PRO A 72 11.93 -15.45 -33.71
C PRO A 72 11.75 -14.81 -35.09
#